data_AF-T1CT31-F1
#
_entry.id   AF-T1CT31-F1
#
_cell.length_a   1.000
_cell.length_b   1.000
_cell.length_c   1.000
_cell.angle_alpha   90.00
_cell.angle_beta   90.00
_cell.angle_gamma   90.00
#
_symmetry.space_group_name_H-M   'P 1'
#
loop_
_entity.id
_entity.type
_entity.pdbx_description
1 polymer ?
#
loop_
_entity_poly.entity_id
_entity_poly.type
_entity_poly.pdbx_seq_one_letter_code
_entity_poly.pdbx_strand_id
1 'polypeptide(L)'
;NVAPYPGFNQLNSTYNSYQLENFQVPDPACNCFENDNISNGRGADLNYLGSEFHEHFHGGWTINNHFIFDGGLVPTHALVNNGNPQTLSSFISNLTLPSPLTTGDVQATMPNGTVANPAQSVVTQQVWYVQKKIMNLEDEFRVDKNLGDGNTLTAGVYAAYYTDNDNWSLSSNVLITNRPNAAPIILSAASGGNIYQVSSPQGIVNANGGYYILEKGSATNIAGYLSDS
;
A
#
# COMPACT_ATOMS: atom_id res chain seq x y z
N ASN A 1 -10.83 -23.46 -19.04
CA ASN A 1 -9.53 -23.39 -19.72
C ASN A 1 -8.79 -22.16 -19.21
N VAL A 2 -7.69 -22.37 -18.49
CA VAL A 2 -6.76 -21.30 -18.11
C VAL A 2 -5.64 -21.31 -19.15
N ALA A 3 -5.41 -20.19 -19.81
CA ALA A 3 -4.33 -20.03 -20.79
C ALA A 3 -3.56 -18.74 -20.47
N PRO A 4 -2.26 -18.66 -20.83
CA PRO A 4 -1.49 -17.42 -20.71
C PRO A 4 -2.17 -16.27 -21.45
N TYR A 5 -2.09 -15.06 -20.89
CA TYR A 5 -2.63 -13.88 -21.56
C TYR A 5 -1.73 -13.53 -22.75
N PRO A 6 -2.27 -13.30 -23.96
CA PRO A 6 -1.45 -13.00 -25.12
C PRO A 6 -0.55 -11.79 -24.91
N GLY A 7 0.75 -11.93 -25.19
CA GLY A 7 1.71 -10.83 -25.10
C GLY A 7 2.16 -10.42 -23.69
N PHE A 8 1.70 -11.13 -22.64
CA PHE A 8 2.14 -10.88 -21.27
C PHE A 8 2.42 -12.20 -20.55
N ASN A 9 3.70 -12.46 -20.23
CA ASN A 9 4.10 -13.65 -19.51
C ASN A 9 3.98 -13.39 -18.01
N GLN A 10 3.05 -14.07 -17.34
CA GLN A 10 2.76 -13.83 -15.92
C GLN A 10 3.93 -14.13 -14.97
N LEU A 11 4.93 -14.89 -15.40
CA LEU A 11 6.11 -15.22 -14.59
C LEU A 11 7.28 -14.25 -14.80
N ASN A 12 7.37 -13.62 -15.98
CA ASN A 12 8.57 -12.88 -16.39
C ASN A 12 8.30 -11.44 -16.86
N SER A 13 7.05 -11.09 -17.12
CA SER A 13 6.67 -9.74 -17.57
C SER A 13 6.32 -8.86 -16.38
N THR A 14 6.72 -7.60 -16.48
CA THR A 14 6.32 -6.55 -15.54
C THR A 14 5.76 -5.36 -16.33
N TYR A 15 4.77 -4.70 -15.74
CA TYR A 15 4.29 -3.41 -16.25
C TYR A 15 5.28 -2.28 -15.98
N ASN A 16 6.21 -2.45 -15.04
CA ASN A 16 7.15 -1.40 -14.64
C ASN A 16 7.92 -0.86 -15.85
N SER A 17 8.04 0.46 -15.92
CA SER A 17 8.81 1.17 -16.92
C SER A 17 9.23 2.53 -16.37
N TYR A 18 10.25 3.15 -16.96
CA TYR A 18 10.65 4.52 -16.64
C TYR A 18 9.52 5.55 -16.85
N GLN A 19 8.57 5.26 -17.74
CA GLN A 19 7.43 6.15 -18.02
C GLN A 19 6.37 6.12 -16.90
N LEU A 20 6.44 5.13 -16.02
CA LEU A 20 5.54 4.93 -14.90
C LEU A 20 6.26 5.10 -13.56
N GLU A 21 7.46 5.69 -13.55
CA GLU A 21 8.25 5.80 -12.32
C GLU A 21 7.74 6.91 -11.40
N ASN A 22 7.31 8.04 -11.97
CA ASN A 22 6.95 9.22 -11.20
C ASN A 22 5.47 9.58 -11.39
N PHE A 23 4.76 9.75 -10.28
CA PHE A 23 3.35 10.14 -10.24
C PHE A 23 3.13 11.34 -9.34
N GLN A 24 2.31 12.28 -9.82
CA GLN A 24 1.79 13.33 -8.97
C GLN A 24 0.51 12.82 -8.29
N VAL A 25 0.60 12.50 -7.00
CA VAL A 25 -0.50 11.89 -6.22
C VAL A 25 -1.01 12.86 -5.15
N PRO A 26 -2.31 12.84 -4.82
CA PRO A 26 -2.83 13.61 -3.71
C PRO A 26 -2.21 13.12 -2.39
N ASP A 27 -1.83 14.04 -1.52
CA ASP A 27 -1.40 13.78 -0.15
C ASP A 27 -2.46 14.33 0.83
N PRO A 28 -3.18 13.43 1.56
CA PRO A 28 -4.17 13.81 2.56
C PRO A 28 -3.62 14.65 3.72
N ALA A 29 -2.37 14.46 4.13
CA ALA A 29 -1.79 15.13 5.29
C ALA A 29 -1.59 16.64 5.06
N CYS A 30 -1.20 17.04 3.85
CA CYS A 30 -1.02 18.44 3.47
C CYS A 30 -2.20 19.03 2.68
N ASN A 31 -3.15 18.20 2.24
CA ASN A 31 -4.17 18.57 1.25
C ASN A 31 -3.54 19.18 -0.02
N CYS A 32 -2.49 18.53 -0.52
CA CYS A 32 -1.68 18.98 -1.65
C CYS A 32 -1.36 17.80 -2.58
N PHE A 33 -0.54 18.04 -3.61
CA PHE A 33 -0.02 16.96 -4.45
C PHE A 33 1.46 16.73 -4.12
N GLU A 34 1.86 15.47 -4.03
CA GLU A 34 3.24 15.04 -3.84
C GLU A 34 3.73 14.23 -5.06
N ASN A 35 5.02 14.31 -5.36
CA ASN A 35 5.64 13.50 -6.39
C ASN A 35 6.10 12.17 -5.79
N ASP A 36 5.36 11.11 -6.05
CA ASP A 36 5.73 9.76 -5.71
C ASP A 36 6.67 9.18 -6.77
N ASN A 37 7.75 8.51 -6.32
CA ASN A 37 8.60 7.69 -7.17
C ASN A 37 8.43 6.22 -6.78
N ILE A 38 7.75 5.43 -7.62
CA ILE A 38 7.45 4.02 -7.34
C ILE A 38 8.69 3.13 -7.33
N SER A 39 9.84 3.60 -7.83
CA SER A 39 11.12 2.86 -7.73
C SER A 39 11.63 2.80 -6.29
N ASN A 40 11.17 3.69 -5.40
CA ASN A 40 11.42 3.58 -3.96
C ASN A 40 10.82 2.29 -3.38
N GLY A 41 9.83 1.70 -4.05
CA GLY A 41 9.29 0.39 -3.76
C GLY A 41 8.55 0.32 -2.42
N ARG A 42 8.49 -0.90 -1.88
CA ARG A 42 7.90 -1.19 -0.57
C ARG A 42 8.97 -1.73 0.35
N GLY A 43 9.01 -1.24 1.58
CA GLY A 43 10.02 -1.67 2.55
C GLY A 43 9.65 -1.34 3.98
N ALA A 44 10.60 -1.58 4.87
CA ALA A 44 10.51 -1.22 6.26
C ALA A 44 11.88 -0.74 6.75
N ASP A 45 11.90 0.38 7.45
CA ASP A 45 13.05 0.89 8.20
C ASP A 45 12.66 0.86 9.67
N LEU A 46 13.09 -0.20 10.36
CA LEU A 46 12.66 -0.55 11.70
C LEU A 46 13.86 -0.61 12.64
N ASN A 47 13.66 -0.10 13.84
CA ASN A 47 14.61 -0.17 14.94
C ASN A 47 14.07 -1.09 16.01
N TYR A 48 14.97 -1.82 16.67
CA TYR A 48 14.64 -2.78 17.70
C TYR A 48 15.55 -2.57 18.91
N LEU A 49 14.97 -2.62 20.09
CA LEU A 49 15.69 -2.66 21.36
C LEU A 49 14.99 -3.68 22.25
N GLY A 50 15.76 -4.60 22.84
CA GLY A 50 15.20 -5.58 23.76
C GLY A 50 16.12 -5.80 24.95
N SER A 51 15.54 -6.23 26.06
CA SER A 51 16.27 -6.68 27.22
C SER A 51 15.59 -7.87 27.86
N GLU A 52 16.41 -8.75 28.42
CA GLU A 52 15.97 -9.89 29.20
C GLU A 52 16.65 -9.83 30.56
N PHE A 53 15.87 -10.03 31.61
CA PHE A 53 16.35 -10.22 32.97
C PHE A 53 15.85 -11.57 33.48
N HIS A 54 16.75 -12.36 34.03
CA HIS A 54 16.45 -13.66 34.59
C HIS A 54 17.32 -13.88 35.83
N GLU A 55 16.68 -14.02 37.00
CA GLU A 55 17.38 -14.20 38.27
C GLU A 55 16.73 -15.27 39.12
N HIS A 56 17.56 -16.18 39.63
CA HIS A 56 17.17 -17.24 40.55
C HIS A 56 17.51 -16.86 41.98
N PHE A 57 16.51 -16.94 42.86
CA PHE A 57 16.64 -16.68 44.27
C PHE A 57 16.58 -17.98 45.08
N HIS A 58 17.11 -17.92 46.29
CA HIS A 58 16.97 -19.01 47.25
C HIS A 58 15.50 -19.38 47.51
N GLY A 59 15.29 -20.66 47.82
CA GLY A 59 13.94 -21.18 48.05
C GLY A 59 13.14 -21.42 46.78
N GLY A 60 13.78 -21.48 45.60
CA GLY A 60 13.13 -21.89 44.35
C GLY A 60 12.28 -20.80 43.70
N TRP A 61 12.58 -19.53 43.96
CA TRP A 61 11.93 -18.40 43.29
C TRP A 61 12.75 -17.96 42.08
N THR A 62 12.09 -17.62 40.99
CA THR A 62 12.72 -17.00 39.82
C THR A 62 11.93 -15.76 39.43
N ILE A 63 12.64 -14.71 39.03
CA ILE A 63 12.04 -13.54 38.39
C ILE A 63 12.55 -13.49 36.95
N ASN A 64 11.63 -13.31 36.01
CA ASN A 64 11.91 -13.09 34.60
C ASN A 64 11.27 -11.77 34.16
N ASN A 65 11.96 -11.01 33.34
CA ASN A 65 11.40 -9.86 32.66
C ASN A 65 11.89 -9.80 31.21
N HIS A 66 10.96 -9.68 30.27
CA HIS A 66 11.23 -9.65 28.84
C HIS A 66 10.64 -8.37 28.29
N PHE A 67 11.50 -7.46 27.86
CA PHE A 67 11.10 -6.17 27.31
C PHE A 67 11.54 -6.08 25.85
N ILE A 68 10.63 -5.62 24.99
CA ILE A 68 10.91 -5.32 23.59
C ILE A 68 10.29 -3.97 23.24
N PHE A 69 11.06 -3.16 22.54
CA PHE A 69 10.59 -2.00 21.80
C PHE A 69 10.95 -2.19 20.33
N ASP A 70 9.99 -1.93 19.46
CA ASP A 70 10.23 -1.87 18.03
C ASP A 70 9.41 -0.79 17.35
N GLY A 71 9.88 -0.32 16.19
CA GLY A 71 9.12 0.64 15.41
C GLY A 71 9.93 1.34 14.35
N GLY A 72 9.23 2.06 13.49
CA GLY A 72 9.83 2.79 12.40
C GLY A 72 8.86 3.00 11.25
N LEU A 73 9.42 3.18 10.05
CA LEU A 73 8.68 3.52 8.83
C LEU A 73 8.43 2.28 7.99
N VAL A 74 7.23 2.19 7.41
CA VAL A 74 6.79 1.07 6.57
C VAL A 74 6.20 1.59 5.25
N PRO A 75 6.99 2.32 4.43
CA PRO A 75 6.45 2.97 3.25
C PRO A 75 6.10 1.97 2.14
N THR A 76 5.13 2.35 1.31
CA THR A 76 4.83 1.66 0.03
C THR A 76 4.68 2.69 -1.08
N HIS A 77 5.49 2.51 -2.12
CA HIS A 77 5.44 3.23 -3.39
C HIS A 77 5.29 2.18 -4.48
N ALA A 78 4.09 2.00 -5.03
CA ALA A 78 3.83 0.85 -5.91
C ALA A 78 2.71 1.08 -6.91
N LEU A 79 2.70 0.26 -7.96
CA LEU A 79 1.56 0.05 -8.84
C LEU A 79 0.89 -1.28 -8.47
N VAL A 80 -0.41 -1.22 -8.16
CA VAL A 80 -1.21 -2.39 -7.82
C VAL A 80 -2.27 -2.59 -8.90
N ASN A 81 -2.45 -3.83 -9.36
CA ASN A 81 -3.42 -4.10 -10.40
C ASN A 81 -4.84 -3.73 -9.94
N ASN A 82 -5.53 -2.91 -10.73
CA ASN A 82 -6.89 -2.49 -10.44
C ASN A 82 -7.75 -2.53 -11.68
N GLY A 83 -8.07 -3.74 -12.13
CA GLY A 83 -8.94 -3.98 -13.28
C GLY A 83 -8.41 -5.09 -14.18
N ASN A 84 -9.34 -5.80 -14.82
CA ASN A 84 -8.99 -6.81 -15.82
C ASN A 84 -8.62 -6.15 -17.15
N PRO A 85 -7.69 -6.73 -17.92
CA PRO A 85 -7.41 -6.25 -19.26
C PRO A 85 -8.64 -6.20 -20.16
N GLN A 86 -8.77 -5.13 -20.92
CA GLN A 86 -9.84 -4.91 -21.89
C GLN A 86 -9.32 -4.15 -23.11
N THR A 87 -10.13 -3.99 -24.16
CA THR A 87 -9.75 -3.10 -25.27
C THR A 87 -9.82 -1.65 -24.84
N LEU A 88 -8.98 -0.78 -25.41
CA LEU A 88 -9.02 0.65 -25.15
C LEU A 88 -10.40 1.25 -25.48
N SER A 89 -11.04 0.80 -26.56
CA SER A 89 -12.40 1.24 -26.92
C SER A 89 -13.44 0.87 -25.85
N SER A 90 -13.34 -0.32 -25.26
CA SER A 90 -14.22 -0.77 -24.16
C SER A 90 -14.00 0.05 -22.90
N PHE A 91 -12.73 0.36 -22.58
CA PHE A 91 -12.41 1.23 -21.47
C PHE A 91 -13.05 2.61 -21.64
N ILE A 92 -12.86 3.24 -22.81
CA ILE A 92 -13.40 4.57 -23.13
C ILE A 92 -14.93 4.58 -23.10
N SER A 93 -15.60 3.54 -23.62
CA SER A 93 -17.07 3.49 -23.61
C SER A 93 -17.68 3.44 -22.21
N ASN A 94 -16.90 3.03 -21.20
CA ASN A 94 -17.32 2.93 -19.81
C ASN A 94 -16.97 4.18 -18.98
N LEU A 95 -16.36 5.21 -19.58
CA LEU A 95 -16.03 6.44 -18.88
C LEU A 95 -17.29 7.22 -18.52
N THR A 96 -17.36 7.65 -17.26
CA THR A 96 -18.32 8.66 -16.82
C THR A 96 -17.73 10.04 -17.11
N LEU A 97 -18.31 10.75 -18.08
CA LEU A 97 -17.85 12.06 -18.50
C LEU A 97 -18.83 13.15 -18.08
N PRO A 98 -18.35 14.34 -17.65
CA PRO A 98 -19.23 15.46 -17.38
C PRO A 98 -19.86 15.99 -18.68
N SER A 99 -21.12 16.41 -18.61
CA SER A 99 -21.78 17.11 -19.73
C SER A 99 -20.99 18.37 -20.11
N PRO A 100 -20.79 18.68 -21.41
CA PRO A 100 -21.43 18.06 -22.59
C PRO A 100 -20.64 16.93 -23.25
N LEU A 101 -19.59 16.41 -22.61
CA LEU A 101 -18.71 15.42 -23.22
C LEU A 101 -19.39 14.06 -23.39
N THR A 102 -19.12 13.42 -24.53
CA THR A 102 -19.51 12.05 -24.81
C THR A 102 -18.26 11.20 -25.03
N THR A 103 -18.39 9.87 -24.94
CA THR A 103 -17.28 8.95 -25.18
C THR A 103 -16.77 9.01 -26.62
N GLY A 104 -17.58 9.47 -27.57
CA GLY A 104 -17.17 9.72 -28.96
C GLY A 104 -16.25 10.93 -29.13
N ASP A 105 -16.21 11.84 -28.15
CA ASP A 105 -15.33 13.02 -28.17
C ASP A 105 -13.91 12.69 -27.67
N VAL A 106 -13.74 11.52 -27.04
CA VAL A 106 -12.49 11.12 -26.38
C VAL A 106 -11.45 10.65 -27.40
N GLN A 107 -10.27 11.25 -27.32
CA GLN A 107 -9.06 10.87 -28.04
C GLN A 107 -8.06 10.27 -27.06
N ALA A 108 -7.38 9.21 -27.50
CA ALA A 108 -6.35 8.55 -26.72
C ALA A 108 -5.00 8.66 -27.43
N THR A 109 -3.98 9.11 -26.69
CA THR A 109 -2.63 9.28 -27.20
C THR A 109 -1.60 8.60 -26.30
N MET A 110 -0.52 8.16 -26.93
CA MET A 110 0.67 7.67 -26.24
C MET A 110 1.54 8.88 -25.81
N PRO A 111 2.48 8.71 -24.86
CA PRO A 111 3.31 9.82 -24.37
C PRO A 111 4.17 10.51 -25.44
N ASN A 112 4.45 9.80 -26.55
CA ASN A 112 5.16 10.34 -27.70
C ASN A 112 4.25 11.09 -28.71
N GLY A 113 2.97 11.30 -28.37
CA GLY A 113 1.99 11.99 -29.21
C GLY A 113 1.31 11.13 -30.28
N THR A 114 1.68 9.86 -30.42
CA THR A 114 1.02 8.96 -31.38
C THR A 114 -0.37 8.56 -30.91
N VAL A 115 -1.30 8.38 -31.85
CA VAL A 115 -2.66 7.92 -31.54
C VAL A 115 -2.62 6.48 -31.02
N ALA A 116 -3.27 6.23 -29.89
CA ALA A 116 -3.39 4.91 -29.30
C ALA A 116 -4.39 4.07 -30.10
N ASN A 117 -4.02 2.82 -30.45
CA ASN A 117 -4.91 1.91 -31.17
C ASN A 117 -6.14 1.54 -30.30
N PRO A 118 -7.38 1.81 -30.75
CA PRO A 118 -8.58 1.50 -29.96
C PRO A 118 -8.79 0.00 -29.66
N ALA A 119 -8.26 -0.88 -30.51
CA ALA A 119 -8.36 -2.33 -30.33
C ALA A 119 -7.25 -2.91 -29.45
N GLN A 120 -6.28 -2.11 -29.01
CA GLN A 120 -5.19 -2.60 -28.17
C GLN A 120 -5.69 -2.99 -26.77
N SER A 121 -5.03 -3.97 -26.17
CA SER A 121 -5.28 -4.35 -24.78
C SER A 121 -4.68 -3.31 -23.82
N VAL A 122 -5.50 -2.87 -22.87
CA VAL A 122 -5.14 -1.90 -21.82
C VAL A 122 -5.55 -2.44 -20.47
N VAL A 123 -4.91 -1.92 -19.43
CA VAL A 123 -5.21 -2.26 -18.04
C VAL A 123 -5.03 -1.02 -17.18
N THR A 124 -5.74 -0.96 -16.07
CA THR A 124 -5.59 0.08 -15.05
C THR A 124 -4.75 -0.45 -13.89
N GLN A 125 -3.81 0.37 -13.44
CA GLN A 125 -3.03 0.14 -12.23
C GLN A 125 -3.28 1.28 -11.26
N GLN A 126 -3.38 0.98 -9.98
CA GLN A 126 -3.56 1.96 -8.93
C GLN A 126 -2.19 2.34 -8.36
N VAL A 127 -1.88 3.62 -8.33
CA VAL A 127 -0.71 4.15 -7.65
C VAL A 127 -0.98 4.11 -6.15
N TRP A 128 -0.16 3.37 -5.42
CA TRP A 128 -0.18 3.26 -3.97
C TRP A 128 0.97 4.08 -3.42
N TYR A 129 0.61 5.18 -2.77
CA TYR A 129 1.52 5.99 -1.98
C TYR A 129 1.11 5.91 -0.51
N VAL A 130 1.90 5.19 0.28
CA VAL A 130 1.62 4.90 1.69
C VAL A 130 2.81 5.33 2.52
N GLN A 131 2.56 6.26 3.42
CA GLN A 131 3.49 6.62 4.49
C GLN A 131 2.91 6.08 5.78
N LYS A 132 3.54 5.05 6.34
CA LYS A 132 3.12 4.43 7.59
C LYS A 132 4.26 4.49 8.60
N LYS A 133 3.96 4.87 9.82
CA LYS A 133 4.86 4.77 10.97
C LYS A 133 4.22 3.91 12.04
N ILE A 134 4.92 2.88 12.50
CA ILE A 134 4.45 2.00 13.58
C ILE A 134 5.40 2.08 14.77
N MET A 135 4.86 1.81 15.96
CA MET A 135 5.65 1.58 17.17
C MET A 135 4.95 0.54 18.03
N ASN A 136 5.76 -0.27 18.70
CA ASN A 136 5.40 -1.28 19.66
C ASN A 136 6.30 -1.20 20.89
N LEU A 137 5.69 -1.37 22.06
CA LEU A 137 6.36 -1.64 23.31
C LEU A 137 5.66 -2.83 23.97
N GLU A 138 6.43 -3.87 24.26
CA GLU A 138 5.99 -5.07 24.96
C GLU A 138 6.85 -5.30 26.20
N ASP A 139 6.21 -5.63 27.31
CA ASP A 139 6.87 -6.00 28.55
C ASP A 139 6.12 -7.16 29.21
N GLU A 140 6.84 -8.24 29.50
CA GLU A 140 6.34 -9.37 30.24
C GLU A 140 7.14 -9.54 31.53
N PHE A 141 6.46 -9.47 32.66
CA PHE A 141 7.02 -9.75 33.97
C PHE A 141 6.43 -11.06 34.52
N ARG A 142 7.32 -11.97 34.91
CA ARG A 142 6.96 -13.32 35.38
C ARG A 142 7.69 -13.65 36.67
N VAL A 143 6.97 -14.25 37.61
CA VAL A 143 7.53 -14.85 38.81
C VAL A 143 7.22 -16.34 38.82
N ASP A 144 8.26 -17.15 39.00
CA ASP A 144 8.13 -18.59 39.16
C ASP A 144 8.45 -19.02 40.58
N LYS A 145 7.74 -20.04 41.03
CA LYS A 145 7.99 -20.76 42.27
C LYS A 145 8.09 -22.24 41.98
N ASN A 146 9.28 -22.79 42.12
CA ASN A 146 9.46 -24.23 42.21
C ASN A 146 8.78 -24.75 43.49
N LEU A 147 7.81 -25.66 43.31
CA LEU A 147 7.04 -26.26 44.38
C LEU A 147 7.61 -27.60 44.86
N GLY A 148 8.68 -28.09 44.23
CA GLY A 148 9.19 -29.44 44.41
C GLY A 148 8.52 -30.44 43.46
N ASP A 149 9.08 -31.65 43.41
CA ASP A 149 8.55 -32.79 42.63
C ASP A 149 8.37 -32.52 41.13
N GLY A 150 9.19 -31.61 40.58
CA GLY A 150 9.14 -31.20 39.18
C GLY A 150 8.10 -30.13 38.85
N ASN A 151 7.29 -29.69 39.82
CA ASN A 151 6.23 -28.71 39.61
C ASN A 151 6.72 -27.27 39.79
N THR A 152 6.27 -26.37 38.91
CA THR A 152 6.51 -24.93 38.98
C THR A 152 5.19 -24.19 38.90
N LEU A 153 4.92 -23.30 39.86
CA LEU A 153 3.83 -22.33 39.78
C LEU A 153 4.37 -21.03 39.19
N THR A 154 3.66 -20.50 38.19
CA THR A 154 4.04 -19.30 37.48
C THR A 154 2.91 -18.29 37.54
N ALA A 155 3.22 -17.06 37.96
CA ALA A 155 2.32 -15.92 37.84
C ALA A 155 3.02 -14.83 37.01
N GLY A 156 2.27 -14.19 36.12
CA GLY A 156 2.85 -13.14 35.27
C GLY A 156 1.84 -12.11 34.82
N VAL A 157 2.38 -11.01 34.30
CA VAL A 157 1.64 -9.95 33.63
C VAL A 157 2.36 -9.61 32.33
N TYR A 158 1.57 -9.56 31.27
CA TYR A 158 1.97 -9.04 29.97
C TYR A 158 1.32 -7.68 29.78
N ALA A 159 2.10 -6.71 29.31
CA ALA A 159 1.62 -5.40 28.91
C ALA A 159 2.19 -5.05 27.54
N ALA A 160 1.34 -4.49 26.67
CA ALA A 160 1.77 -4.02 25.38
C ALA A 160 1.06 -2.73 24.98
N TYR A 161 1.80 -1.84 24.31
CA TYR A 161 1.32 -0.59 23.78
C TYR A 161 1.81 -0.40 22.35
N TYR A 162 0.87 -0.13 21.45
CA TYR A 162 1.17 0.04 20.03
C TYR A 162 0.60 1.37 19.55
N THR A 163 1.28 1.97 18.56
CA THR A 163 0.77 3.14 17.84
C THR A 163 0.97 2.97 16.35
N ASP A 164 0.09 3.60 15.58
CA ASP A 164 0.27 3.81 14.16
C ASP A 164 0.08 5.30 13.80
N ASN A 165 0.69 5.69 12.70
CA ASN A 165 0.33 6.90 11.97
C ASN A 165 0.31 6.53 10.48
N ASP A 166 -0.85 6.70 9.86
CA ASP A 166 -1.12 6.33 8.48
C ASP A 166 -1.45 7.58 7.65
N ASN A 167 -0.76 7.72 6.52
CA ASN A 167 -1.10 8.67 5.46
C ASN A 167 -1.05 7.98 4.10
N TRP A 168 -2.22 7.69 3.54
CA TRP A 168 -2.36 6.82 2.37
C TRP A 168 -3.08 7.53 1.23
N SER A 169 -2.54 7.39 0.03
CA SER A 169 -3.15 7.77 -1.23
C SER A 169 -3.21 6.57 -2.15
N LEU A 170 -4.39 5.94 -2.22
CA LEU A 170 -4.61 4.70 -2.97
C LEU A 170 -5.60 4.91 -4.13
N SER A 171 -5.65 6.10 -4.72
CA SER A 171 -6.81 6.48 -5.54
C SER A 171 -6.50 6.65 -7.01
N SER A 172 -5.26 6.97 -7.32
CA SER A 172 -4.84 7.35 -8.66
C SER A 172 -4.75 6.10 -9.54
N ASN A 173 -5.77 5.84 -10.35
CA ASN A 173 -5.72 4.80 -11.37
C ASN A 173 -5.10 5.35 -12.63
N VAL A 174 -3.97 4.78 -13.01
CA VAL A 174 -3.31 5.05 -14.29
C VAL A 174 -3.75 4.03 -15.34
N LEU A 175 -4.22 4.54 -16.48
CA LEU A 175 -4.48 3.73 -17.66
C LEU A 175 -3.17 3.46 -18.40
N ILE A 176 -2.84 2.19 -18.59
CA ILE A 176 -1.58 1.78 -19.23
C ILE A 176 -1.81 0.74 -20.34
N THR A 177 -0.83 0.63 -21.24
CA THR A 177 -0.78 -0.48 -22.20
C THR A 177 -0.60 -1.81 -21.47
N ASN A 178 -1.35 -2.84 -21.86
CA ASN A 178 -1.21 -4.16 -21.27
C ASN A 178 -0.10 -4.98 -21.97
N ARG A 179 1.16 -4.60 -21.72
CA ARG A 179 2.37 -5.26 -22.26
C ARG A 179 3.57 -5.00 -21.34
N PRO A 180 4.67 -5.77 -21.46
CA PRO A 180 5.90 -5.49 -20.73
C PRO A 180 6.42 -4.08 -21.03
N ASN A 181 7.02 -3.42 -20.03
CA ASN A 181 7.47 -2.02 -20.12
C ASN A 181 6.31 -1.11 -20.55
N ALA A 182 5.26 -1.08 -19.73
CA ALA A 182 4.02 -0.42 -20.09
C ALA A 182 4.20 1.10 -20.19
N ALA A 183 3.40 1.72 -21.04
CA ALA A 183 3.33 3.17 -21.18
C ALA A 183 1.96 3.66 -20.70
N PRO A 184 1.89 4.85 -20.07
CA PRO A 184 0.61 5.47 -19.77
C PRO A 184 -0.11 5.88 -21.07
N ILE A 185 -1.44 5.87 -21.04
CA ILE A 185 -2.29 6.35 -22.14
C ILE A 185 -2.98 7.61 -21.66
N ILE A 186 -2.85 8.68 -22.44
CA ILE A 186 -3.37 10.01 -22.12
C ILE A 186 -4.70 10.17 -22.86
N LEU A 187 -5.72 10.60 -22.12
CA LEU A 187 -7.07 10.81 -22.64
C LEU A 187 -7.40 12.31 -22.62
N SER A 188 -7.85 12.81 -23.76
CA SER A 188 -8.42 14.15 -23.90
C SER A 188 -9.77 14.05 -24.61
N ALA A 189 -10.59 15.08 -24.53
CA ALA A 189 -11.82 15.19 -25.29
C ALA A 189 -11.97 16.58 -25.89
N ALA A 190 -12.63 16.70 -27.04
CA ALA A 190 -12.89 17.99 -27.67
C ALA A 190 -14.40 18.20 -27.87
N SER A 191 -14.96 19.27 -27.31
CA SER A 191 -16.38 19.60 -27.49
C SER A 191 -16.59 21.12 -27.49
N GLY A 192 -17.41 21.63 -28.42
CA GLY A 192 -17.70 23.06 -28.54
C GLY A 192 -16.47 23.95 -28.78
N GLY A 193 -15.41 23.42 -29.39
CA GLY A 193 -14.14 24.13 -29.63
C GLY A 193 -13.18 24.15 -28.44
N ASN A 194 -13.54 23.56 -27.30
CA ASN A 194 -12.68 23.42 -26.12
C ASN A 194 -12.04 22.03 -26.05
N ILE A 195 -10.82 21.96 -25.52
CA ILE A 195 -10.13 20.71 -25.19
C ILE A 195 -10.22 20.47 -23.69
N TYR A 196 -10.67 19.28 -23.31
CA TYR A 196 -10.81 18.82 -21.94
C TYR A 196 -9.79 17.72 -21.67
N GLN A 197 -9.13 17.78 -20.51
CA GLN A 197 -8.28 16.70 -20.04
C GLN A 197 -9.16 15.66 -19.34
N VAL A 198 -9.24 14.47 -19.92
CA VAL A 198 -10.03 13.35 -19.36
C VAL A 198 -9.16 12.53 -18.41
N SER A 199 -7.84 12.47 -18.66
CA SER A 199 -6.84 11.97 -17.74
C SER A 199 -5.80 13.04 -17.42
N SER A 200 -4.95 12.78 -16.42
CA SER A 200 -3.70 13.54 -16.25
C SER A 200 -2.71 13.27 -17.40
N PRO A 201 -1.66 14.08 -17.56
CA PRO A 201 -0.54 13.78 -18.47
C PRO A 201 0.21 12.48 -18.14
N GLN A 202 0.04 11.95 -16.92
CA GLN A 202 0.58 10.67 -16.48
C GLN A 202 -0.41 9.50 -16.70
N GLY A 203 -1.57 9.76 -17.34
CA GLY A 203 -2.59 8.75 -17.63
C GLY A 203 -3.53 8.44 -16.45
N ILE A 204 -3.56 9.26 -15.40
CA ILE A 204 -4.46 9.05 -14.26
C ILE A 204 -5.90 9.42 -14.66
N VAL A 205 -6.82 8.47 -14.59
CA VAL A 205 -8.19 8.58 -15.13
C VAL A 205 -9.28 8.91 -14.09
N ASN A 206 -8.95 8.94 -12.80
CA ASN A 206 -9.90 9.22 -11.72
C ASN A 206 -9.28 10.13 -10.65
N ALA A 207 -9.17 11.42 -10.95
CA ALA A 207 -8.59 12.37 -9.99
C ALA A 207 -9.57 12.85 -8.90
N ASN A 208 -10.88 12.58 -9.04
CA ASN A 208 -11.93 13.16 -8.17
C ASN A 208 -12.74 12.07 -7.47
N GLY A 209 -12.39 11.77 -6.21
CA GLY A 209 -13.08 10.78 -5.37
C GLY A 209 -12.18 9.60 -5.05
N GLY A 210 -11.28 9.80 -4.09
CA GLY A 210 -10.25 8.85 -3.73
C GLY A 210 -10.47 8.13 -2.41
N TYR A 211 -9.94 6.92 -2.31
CA TYR A 211 -9.63 6.26 -1.05
C TYR A 211 -8.33 6.85 -0.46
N TYR A 212 -8.54 7.65 0.58
CA TYR A 212 -7.50 8.31 1.35
C TYR A 212 -7.63 7.88 2.82
N ILE A 213 -6.52 7.57 3.46
CA ILE A 213 -6.48 7.34 4.91
C ILE A 213 -5.55 8.37 5.52
N LEU A 214 -6.05 9.07 6.53
CA LEU A 214 -5.23 9.88 7.43
C LEU A 214 -5.65 9.51 8.85
N GLU A 215 -4.90 8.60 9.47
CA GLU A 215 -5.28 7.98 10.74
C GLU A 215 -4.12 7.99 11.73
N LYS A 216 -4.48 8.03 13.01
CA LYS A 216 -3.58 7.82 14.14
C LYS A 216 -4.26 6.90 15.15
N GLY A 217 -3.77 5.69 15.23
CA GLY A 217 -4.22 4.66 16.15
C GLY A 217 -3.29 4.50 17.34
N SER A 218 -3.87 4.10 18.47
CA SER A 218 -3.10 3.54 19.58
C SER A 218 -3.94 2.52 20.32
N ALA A 219 -3.29 1.48 20.86
CA ALA A 219 -3.94 0.43 21.62
C ALA A 219 -3.06 -0.04 22.77
N THR A 220 -3.69 -0.44 23.87
CA THR A 220 -3.02 -1.03 25.04
C THR A 220 -3.67 -2.37 25.34
N ASN A 221 -2.86 -3.42 25.50
CA ASN A 221 -3.30 -4.73 25.94
C ASN A 221 -2.59 -5.09 27.25
N ILE A 222 -3.34 -5.55 28.25
CA ILE A 222 -2.78 -6.02 29.52
C ILE A 222 -3.44 -7.35 29.88
N ALA A 223 -2.64 -8.36 30.18
CA ALA A 223 -3.13 -9.68 30.56
C ALA A 223 -2.35 -10.21 31.76
N GLY A 224 -3.06 -10.53 32.84
CA GLY A 224 -2.50 -11.31 33.95
C GLY A 224 -2.77 -12.80 33.74
N TYR A 225 -1.82 -13.64 34.13
CA TYR A 225 -1.97 -15.09 34.01
C TYR A 225 -1.36 -15.84 35.20
N LEU A 226 -1.84 -17.08 35.39
CA LEU A 226 -1.38 -18.03 36.39
C LEU A 226 -1.36 -19.42 35.74
N SER A 227 -0.25 -20.14 35.84
CA SER A 227 -0.10 -21.49 35.28
C SER A 227 0.72 -22.40 36.19
N ASP A 228 0.54 -23.71 36.07
CA ASP A 228 1.42 -24.73 36.63
C ASP A 228 2.01 -25.62 35.51
N SER A 229 3.18 -26.19 35.76
CA SER A 229 3.88 -27.11 34.85
C SER A 229 4.76 -28.09 35.59
#